data_AF-A0A432ESV3-F1
#
_entry.id   AF-A0A432ESV3-F1
#
_cell.length_a   1.000
_cell.length_b   1.000
_cell.length_c   1.000
_cell.angle_alpha   90.00
_cell.angle_beta   90.00
_cell.angle_gamma   90.00
#
_symmetry.space_group_name_H-M   'P 1'
#
loop_
_entity.id
_entity.type
_entity.pdbx_description
1 polymer ?
#
loop_
_entity_poly.entity_id
_entity_poly.type
_entity_poly.pdbx_seq_one_letter_code
_entity_poly.pdbx_strand_id
1 'polypeptide(L)'
;MTAHKPAVQILRDAAAGRPPRVGIVLGSGLADIAEFIEQSVAIPYDDLPGFPVTTVEGHTGKLVIGDWAGTRVACMQGRFHVYEGHDPVDLALPIRAL
;
A
#
# COMPACT_ATOMS: atom_id res chain seq x y z
N MET A 1 -14.98 -15.39 5.61
CA MET A 1 -13.65 -15.39 4.95
C MET A 1 -13.08 -14.00 5.12
N THR A 2 -11.87 -13.84 5.64
CA THR A 2 -11.32 -12.52 5.96
C THR A 2 -11.14 -11.68 4.69
N ALA A 3 -11.69 -10.47 4.66
CA ALA A 3 -11.80 -9.62 3.47
C ALA A 3 -10.46 -9.29 2.78
N HIS A 4 -9.33 -9.44 3.47
CA HIS A 4 -7.98 -9.16 2.94
C HIS A 4 -7.38 -10.27 2.06
N LYS A 5 -7.92 -11.50 2.09
CA LYS A 5 -7.30 -12.65 1.39
C LYS A 5 -7.04 -12.43 -0.11
N PRO A 6 -7.93 -11.76 -0.88
CA PRO A 6 -7.68 -11.53 -2.31
C PRO A 6 -6.52 -10.56 -2.56
N ALA A 7 -6.43 -9.45 -1.81
CA ALA A 7 -5.33 -8.49 -1.93
C ALA A 7 -3.98 -9.14 -1.58
N VAL A 8 -3.92 -9.97 -0.53
CA VAL A 8 -2.68 -10.66 -0.12
C VAL A 8 -2.05 -11.47 -1.25
N GLN A 9 -2.86 -12.13 -2.09
CA GLN A 9 -2.32 -12.91 -3.20
C GLN A 9 -1.66 -12.01 -4.24
N ILE A 10 -2.32 -10.91 -4.62
CA ILE A 10 -1.77 -9.90 -5.54
C ILE A 10 -0.45 -9.35 -5.00
N LEU A 11 -0.39 -9.05 -3.70
CA LEU A 11 0.83 -8.53 -3.06
C LEU A 11 1.97 -9.55 -3.04
N ARG A 12 1.66 -10.83 -2.83
CA ARG A 12 2.66 -11.91 -2.87
C ARG A 12 3.23 -12.12 -4.27
N ASP A 13 2.36 -12.07 -5.28
CA ASP A 13 2.76 -12.22 -6.68
C ASP A 13 3.65 -11.04 -7.09
N ALA A 14 3.26 -9.82 -6.72
CA ALA A 14 4.05 -8.61 -6.91
C ALA A 14 5.39 -8.63 -6.15
N ALA A 15 5.44 -9.27 -4.98
CA ALA A 15 6.68 -9.45 -4.22
C ALA A 15 7.66 -10.43 -4.89
N ALA A 16 7.21 -11.24 -5.86
CA ALA A 16 8.05 -12.15 -6.66
C ALA A 16 8.99 -13.03 -5.81
N GLY A 17 8.47 -13.60 -4.71
CA GLY A 17 9.23 -14.45 -3.79
C GLY A 17 10.22 -13.71 -2.88
N ARG A 18 10.29 -12.37 -2.96
CA ARG A 18 11.09 -11.52 -2.07
C ARG A 18 10.14 -10.67 -1.21
N PRO A 19 9.63 -11.21 -0.08
CA PRO A 19 8.68 -10.50 0.75
C PRO A 19 9.31 -9.23 1.34
N PRO A 20 8.55 -8.12 1.45
CA PRO A 20 9.02 -6.92 2.10
C PRO A 20 9.30 -7.19 3.59
N ARG A 21 10.34 -6.55 4.11
CA ARG A 21 10.71 -6.62 5.54
C ARG A 21 10.19 -5.45 6.35
N VAL A 22 9.83 -4.36 5.68
CA VAL A 22 9.39 -3.10 6.30
C VAL A 22 8.18 -2.58 5.52
N GLY A 23 7.13 -2.24 6.26
CA GLY A 23 5.99 -1.46 5.77
C GLY A 23 6.21 0.02 6.03
N ILE A 24 5.90 0.88 5.05
CA ILE A 24 6.02 2.33 5.15
C ILE A 24 4.68 2.93 4.74
N VAL A 25 4.16 3.88 5.52
CA VAL A 25 2.93 4.60 5.18
C VAL A 25 3.25 6.08 5.04
N LEU A 26 3.13 6.61 3.82
CA LEU A 26 3.43 8.00 3.50
C LEU A 26 2.20 8.88 3.75
N GLY A 27 2.39 9.95 4.52
CA GLY A 27 1.39 10.97 4.75
C GLY A 27 1.40 12.08 3.68
N SER A 28 0.55 13.08 3.90
CA SER A 28 0.46 14.26 3.04
C SER A 28 1.82 14.95 2.90
N GLY A 29 2.19 15.31 1.66
CA GLY A 29 3.46 15.94 1.33
C GLY A 29 4.68 15.00 1.28
N LEU A 30 4.50 13.70 1.51
CA LEU A 30 5.59 12.71 1.50
C LEU A 30 5.52 11.72 0.33
N ALA A 31 4.56 11.88 -0.59
CA ALA A 31 4.30 10.92 -1.67
C ALA A 31 5.56 10.66 -2.52
N ASP A 32 6.33 11.69 -2.83
CA ASP A 32 7.52 11.62 -3.69
C ASP A 32 8.63 10.72 -3.11
N ILE A 33 8.58 10.42 -1.80
CA ILE A 33 9.52 9.47 -1.17
C ILE A 33 9.45 8.09 -1.84
N ALA A 34 8.28 7.69 -2.34
CA ALA A 34 8.12 6.41 -3.03
C ALA A 34 8.92 6.31 -4.34
N GLU A 35 9.34 7.44 -4.92
CA GLU A 35 10.14 7.47 -6.16
C GLU A 35 11.59 7.01 -5.95
N PHE A 36 12.09 7.06 -4.72
CA PHE A 36 13.43 6.55 -4.37
C PHE A 36 13.47 5.02 -4.20
N ILE A 37 12.34 4.34 -4.35
CA ILE A 37 12.27 2.88 -4.22
C ILE A 37 12.63 2.25 -5.57
N GLU A 38 13.74 1.53 -5.57
CA GLU A 38 14.32 0.88 -6.76
C GLU A 38 13.73 -0.51 -6.97
N GLN A 39 13.90 -1.07 -8.18
CA GLN A 39 13.47 -2.44 -8.53
C GLN A 39 12.02 -2.72 -8.07
N SER A 40 11.16 -1.74 -8.33
CA SER A 40 9.86 -1.64 -7.70
C SER A 40 8.72 -1.98 -8.66
N VAL A 41 7.64 -2.47 -8.08
CA VAL A 41 6.34 -2.60 -8.71
C VAL A 41 5.36 -1.71 -7.94
N ALA A 42 4.57 -0.94 -8.67
CA ALA A 42 3.54 -0.09 -8.11
C ALA A 42 2.16 -0.66 -8.45
N ILE A 43 1.31 -0.81 -7.44
CA ILE A 43 -0.02 -1.39 -7.54
C ILE A 43 -1.02 -0.32 -7.09
N PRO A 44 -1.90 0.17 -7.96
CA PRO A 44 -3.00 1.05 -7.55
C PRO A 44 -3.84 0.41 -6.43
N TYR A 45 -4.31 1.19 -5.47
CA TYR A 45 -5.20 0.67 -4.42
C TYR A 45 -6.52 0.14 -5.00
N ASP A 46 -6.98 0.69 -6.12
CA ASP A 46 -8.17 0.24 -6.83
C ASP A 46 -8.04 -1.19 -7.38
N ASP A 47 -6.81 -1.65 -7.60
CA ASP A 47 -6.51 -3.02 -8.02
C ASP A 47 -6.39 -3.99 -6.83
N LEU A 48 -6.53 -3.50 -5.58
CA LEU A 48 -6.41 -4.28 -4.35
C LEU A 48 -7.77 -4.47 -3.68
N PRO A 49 -8.43 -5.62 -3.85
CA PRO A 49 -9.77 -5.84 -3.29
C PRO A 49 -9.79 -5.68 -1.77
N GLY A 50 -10.72 -4.84 -1.29
CA GLY A 50 -10.89 -4.53 0.13
C GLY A 50 -10.05 -3.35 0.63
N PHE A 51 -9.20 -2.74 -0.20
CA PHE A 51 -8.63 -1.43 0.11
C PHE A 51 -9.72 -0.36 -0.06
N PRO A 52 -9.78 0.65 0.81
CA PRO A 52 -10.65 1.81 0.60
C PRO A 52 -10.23 2.58 -0.68
N VAL A 53 -11.17 3.29 -1.28
CA VAL A 53 -10.89 4.19 -2.41
C VAL A 53 -10.51 5.57 -1.86
N THR A 54 -9.39 6.14 -2.30
CA THR A 54 -8.99 7.49 -1.86
C THR A 54 -9.82 8.54 -2.59
N THR A 55 -10.34 9.52 -1.87
CA THR A 55 -11.08 10.66 -2.47
C THR A 55 -10.32 11.97 -2.38
N VAL A 56 -9.12 11.95 -1.78
CA VAL A 56 -8.30 13.13 -1.50
C VAL A 56 -7.37 13.45 -2.68
N GLU A 57 -7.44 14.69 -3.15
CA GLU A 57 -6.60 15.22 -4.21
C GLU A 57 -5.10 15.15 -3.81
N GLY A 58 -4.26 14.61 -4.70
CA GLY A 58 -2.81 14.44 -4.46
C GLY A 58 -2.41 13.08 -3.87
N HIS A 59 -3.36 12.20 -3.54
CA HIS A 59 -3.07 10.79 -3.26
C HIS A 59 -3.14 10.00 -4.56
N THR A 60 -2.00 9.72 -5.20
CA THR A 60 -1.94 8.78 -6.34
C THR A 60 -2.38 7.36 -5.96
N GLY A 61 -2.43 7.05 -4.66
CA GLY A 61 -3.11 5.87 -4.13
C GLY A 61 -2.51 4.57 -4.63
N LYS A 62 -1.23 4.33 -4.36
CA LYS A 62 -0.54 3.11 -4.80
C LYS A 62 0.30 2.48 -3.70
N LEU A 63 0.36 1.15 -3.70
CA LEU A 63 1.33 0.40 -2.93
C LEU A 63 2.55 0.10 -3.80
N VAL A 64 3.73 0.50 -3.35
CA VAL A 64 5.01 0.27 -4.04
C VAL A 64 5.79 -0.80 -3.29
N ILE A 65 6.08 -1.91 -3.94
CA ILE A 65 6.95 -2.96 -3.38
C ILE A 65 8.28 -2.92 -4.12
N GLY A 66 9.38 -2.70 -3.41
CA GLY A 66 10.68 -2.46 -4.03
C GLY A 66 11.83 -2.53 -3.04
N ASP A 67 13.03 -2.16 -3.47
CA ASP A 67 14.22 -2.09 -2.65
C ASP A 67 14.54 -0.63 -2.30
N TRP A 68 14.77 -0.34 -1.01
CA TRP A 68 15.22 0.95 -0.54
C TRP A 68 16.41 0.75 0.41
N ALA A 69 17.57 1.31 0.04
CA ALA A 69 18.82 1.18 0.80
C ALA A 69 19.16 -0.29 1.14
N GLY A 70 18.99 -1.19 0.15
CA GLY A 70 19.25 -2.63 0.30
C GLY A 70 18.20 -3.40 1.10
N THR A 71 17.12 -2.77 1.55
CA THR A 71 16.00 -3.43 2.25
C THR A 71 14.78 -3.49 1.36
N ARG A 72 14.18 -4.68 1.24
CA ARG A 72 12.89 -4.84 0.55
C ARG A 72 11.79 -4.19 1.39
N VAL A 73 11.06 -3.23 0.82
CA VAL A 73 10.00 -2.47 1.49
C VAL A 73 8.68 -2.59 0.75
N ALA A 74 7.57 -2.43 1.47
CA ALA A 74 6.27 -2.13 0.91
C ALA A 74 5.83 -0.75 1.40
N CYS A 75 5.61 0.16 0.47
CA CYS A 75 5.37 1.57 0.73
C CYS A 75 4.00 1.98 0.22
N MET A 76 3.12 2.35 1.14
CA MET A 76 1.82 2.93 0.86
C MET A 76 1.98 4.42 0.54
N GLN A 77 1.84 4.79 -0.73
CA GLN A 77 1.87 6.17 -1.19
C GLN A 77 0.50 6.81 -0.94
N GLY A 78 0.34 7.39 0.24
CA GLY A 78 -0.93 7.89 0.74
C GLY A 78 -1.61 6.90 1.68
N ARG A 79 -2.59 7.41 2.44
CA ARG A 79 -3.36 6.68 3.44
C ARG A 79 -4.80 7.18 3.48
N PHE A 80 -5.63 6.38 4.12
CA PHE A 80 -7.05 6.60 4.30
C PHE A 80 -7.33 7.16 5.69
N HIS A 81 -8.43 7.89 5.82
CA HIS A 81 -8.80 8.53 7.08
C HIS A 81 -10.24 8.28 7.45
N VAL A 82 -10.51 8.26 8.75
CA VAL A 82 -11.88 8.15 9.29
C VAL A 82 -12.74 9.36 8.86
N TYR A 83 -12.14 10.54 8.71
CA TYR A 83 -12.87 11.74 8.29
C TYR A 83 -13.35 11.68 6.83
N GLU A 84 -12.84 10.75 6.02
CA GLU A 84 -13.35 10.49 4.65
C GLU A 84 -14.63 9.63 4.66
N GLY A 85 -15.09 9.19 5.85
CA GLY A 85 -16.29 8.38 6.02
C GLY A 85 -16.04 6.86 6.03
N HIS A 86 -14.78 6.42 6.07
CA HIS A 86 -14.43 5.01 6.13
C HIS A 86 -14.59 4.41 7.54
N ASP A 87 -15.00 3.14 7.62
CA ASP A 87 -15.00 2.37 8.86
C ASP A 87 -13.55 2.12 9.31
N PRO A 88 -13.18 2.40 10.58
CA PRO A 88 -11.85 2.09 11.11
C PRO A 88 -11.39 0.63 10.89
N VAL A 89 -12.33 -0.33 10.83
CA VAL A 89 -12.04 -1.74 10.53
C VAL A 89 -11.49 -1.91 9.12
N ASP A 90 -12.02 -1.17 8.15
CA ASP A 90 -11.56 -1.20 6.76
C ASP A 90 -10.18 -0.55 6.61
N LEU A 91 -9.92 0.51 7.38
CA LEU A 91 -8.60 1.17 7.40
C LEU A 91 -7.47 0.27 7.92
N ALA A 92 -7.81 -0.76 8.71
CA ALA A 92 -6.85 -1.74 9.17
C ALA A 92 -6.53 -2.81 8.11
N LEU A 93 -7.32 -2.95 7.04
CA LEU A 93 -7.13 -3.99 6.03
C LEU A 93 -5.81 -3.86 5.28
N PRO A 94 -5.39 -2.67 4.77
CA PRO A 94 -4.09 -2.51 4.14
C PRO A 94 -2.93 -2.95 5.04
N ILE A 95 -2.99 -2.60 6.32
CA ILE A 95 -1.95 -2.95 7.29
C ILE A 95 -1.92 -4.45 7.57
N ARG A 96 -3.07 -5.13 7.57
CA ARG A 96 -3.17 -6.58 7.77
C ARG A 96 -2.80 -7.39 6.52
N ALA A 97 -2.84 -6.78 5.34
CA ALA A 97 -2.52 -7.43 4.07
C ALA A 97 -1.01 -7.45 3.77
N LEU A 98 -0.27 -6.47 4.30
CA LEU A 98 1.20 -6.39 4.25
C LEU A 98 1.86 -7.42 5.18
#